data_AF-A0A6A7KDG8-F1
#
_entry.id   AF-A0A6A7KDG8-F1
#
_cell.length_a   1.000
_cell.length_b   1.000
_cell.length_c   1.000
_cell.angle_alpha   90.00
_cell.angle_beta   90.00
_cell.angle_gamma   90.00
#
_symmetry.space_group_name_H-M   'P 1'
#
loop_
_entity.id
_entity.type
_entity.pdbx_description
1 polymer ?
#
loop_
_entity_poly.entity_id
_entity_poly.type
_entity_poly.pdbx_seq_one_letter_code
_entity_poly.pdbx_strand_id
1 'polypeptide(L)'
;METDLLTPKERYSGVVFIGVRKNEVVEFIKVYAENEELARDILERFLYEKGIHPADFIVVDKGYENVEGKEIISTRTESELSSFLGRLGLRLLSNGILYLQGKKEIYQITSLSKDLLMEIKSKEELKEEPVRLGLKSLNLPPRFIEKLKALELMEDTLVINHAELPLSEVLKEAIKGAVKIPEVLELGSLKLRLFDSELHEVIKRGKEILIKPPVVVWDSYVDSLEDFEAGEIGDRIYRAPLFLKAHKGFLILREPPEELVEKLIRIKEKGSAKIKGFKVPVEFTLIVESKNEKYDLPVKIRLLYLSQEEFKKLLEEKIGVKVSGEVVEKIPKEKRTFRTASTLSKLFKRLKEKKPNARSEELLNEALVLFLGEENEGH
;
A
#
# COMPACT_ATOMS: atom_id res chain seq x y z
N MET A 1 7.67 -54.15 11.07
CA MET A 1 7.31 -53.07 12.01
C MET A 1 8.58 -52.71 12.77
N GLU A 2 9.21 -51.58 12.41
CA GLU A 2 10.35 -51.03 13.16
C GLU A 2 9.86 -49.79 13.91
N THR A 3 9.58 -49.96 15.19
CA THR A 3 8.91 -49.01 16.08
C THR A 3 9.90 -48.18 16.89
N ASP A 4 10.78 -47.44 16.20
CA ASP A 4 11.40 -46.28 16.85
C ASP A 4 11.85 -45.20 15.84
N LEU A 5 10.92 -44.29 15.54
CA LEU A 5 11.17 -43.11 14.70
C LEU A 5 11.95 -42.02 15.45
N LEU A 6 12.23 -42.17 16.74
CA LEU A 6 12.85 -41.14 17.57
C LEU A 6 14.30 -41.44 17.96
N THR A 7 14.74 -42.69 17.83
CA THR A 7 16.13 -43.05 18.09
C THR A 7 17.04 -42.65 16.91
N PRO A 8 18.12 -41.86 17.17
CA PRO A 8 19.14 -41.54 16.18
C PRO A 8 19.79 -42.80 15.63
N LYS A 9 19.58 -43.09 14.34
CA LYS A 9 20.20 -44.23 13.65
C LYS A 9 20.48 -43.92 12.18
N GLU A 10 21.22 -44.80 11.52
CA GLU A 10 21.35 -44.77 10.07
C GLU A 10 20.02 -45.16 9.42
N ARG A 11 19.61 -44.41 8.40
CA ARG A 11 18.32 -44.56 7.71
C ARG A 11 18.52 -44.55 6.20
N TYR A 12 17.65 -45.24 5.48
CA TYR A 12 17.73 -45.39 4.01
C TYR A 12 16.45 -44.94 3.29
N SER A 13 15.32 -44.92 3.99
CA SER A 13 14.00 -44.61 3.41
C SER A 13 13.44 -43.26 3.85
N GLY A 14 13.86 -42.73 5.00
CA GLY A 14 13.45 -41.39 5.41
C GLY A 14 14.08 -40.95 6.74
N VAL A 15 14.05 -39.64 7.00
CA VAL A 15 14.60 -39.00 8.20
C VAL A 15 13.73 -37.81 8.59
N VAL A 16 13.67 -37.53 9.89
CA VAL A 16 12.90 -36.41 10.47
C VAL A 16 13.88 -35.45 11.13
N PHE A 17 13.77 -34.19 10.72
CA PHE A 17 14.40 -33.05 11.33
C PHE A 17 13.38 -32.27 12.15
N ILE A 18 13.80 -31.80 13.33
CA ILE A 18 12.96 -30.97 14.18
C ILE A 18 13.72 -29.73 14.64
N GLY A 19 13.02 -28.60 14.68
CA GLY A 19 13.51 -27.38 15.33
C GLY A 19 12.83 -27.23 16.68
N VAL A 20 13.63 -27.21 17.75
CA VAL A 20 13.14 -27.13 19.13
C VAL A 20 13.60 -25.86 19.82
N ARG A 21 12.75 -25.27 20.67
CA ARG A 21 13.14 -24.18 21.58
C ARG A 21 13.96 -24.69 22.76
N LYS A 22 14.49 -23.76 23.56
CA LYS A 22 15.23 -24.06 24.80
C LYS A 22 14.40 -24.83 25.84
N ASN A 23 13.07 -24.67 25.83
CA ASN A 23 12.12 -25.39 26.68
C ASN A 23 11.62 -26.70 26.03
N GLU A 24 12.34 -27.21 25.03
CA GLU A 24 12.05 -28.48 24.33
C GLU A 24 10.75 -28.54 23.52
N VAL A 25 10.06 -27.40 23.37
CA VAL A 25 8.89 -27.30 22.48
C VAL A 25 9.32 -27.43 21.02
N VAL A 26 8.68 -28.35 20.29
CA VAL A 26 8.85 -28.53 18.84
C VAL A 26 8.06 -27.46 18.11
N GLU A 27 8.71 -26.74 17.20
CA GLU A 27 8.12 -25.63 16.45
C GLU A 27 8.27 -25.79 14.94
N PHE A 28 9.19 -26.66 14.52
CA PHE A 28 9.53 -26.94 13.12
C PHE A 28 9.70 -28.44 12.95
N ILE A 29 9.17 -28.99 11.85
CA ILE A 29 9.33 -30.39 11.45
C ILE A 29 9.63 -30.42 9.96
N LYS A 30 10.72 -31.06 9.54
CA LYS A 30 10.99 -31.38 8.14
C LYS A 30 11.23 -32.87 7.99
N VAL A 31 10.48 -33.50 7.10
CA VAL A 31 10.60 -34.93 6.79
C VAL A 31 11.18 -35.06 5.40
N TYR A 32 12.21 -35.89 5.26
CA TYR A 32 12.68 -36.38 3.98
C TYR A 32 12.31 -37.85 3.84
N ALA A 33 11.78 -38.25 2.68
CA ALA A 33 11.47 -39.64 2.39
C ALA A 33 11.52 -39.94 0.89
N GLU A 34 11.56 -41.22 0.53
CA GLU A 34 11.64 -41.65 -0.88
C GLU A 34 10.46 -41.17 -1.73
N ASN A 35 9.28 -41.01 -1.14
CA ASN A 35 8.05 -40.60 -1.82
C ASN A 35 7.09 -39.87 -0.86
N GLU A 36 6.04 -39.27 -1.43
CA GLU A 36 5.03 -38.48 -0.70
C GLU A 36 4.29 -39.30 0.36
N GLU A 37 3.88 -40.54 0.04
CA GLU A 37 3.13 -41.40 0.96
C GLU A 37 3.94 -41.71 2.22
N LEU A 38 5.22 -42.07 2.04
CA LEU A 38 6.13 -42.37 3.14
C LEU A 38 6.45 -41.11 3.97
N ALA A 39 6.65 -39.95 3.33
CA ALA A 39 6.89 -38.70 4.04
C ALA A 39 5.69 -38.33 4.94
N ARG A 40 4.47 -38.55 4.43
CA ARG A 40 3.24 -38.28 5.18
C ARG A 40 3.05 -39.24 6.34
N ASP A 41 3.24 -40.55 6.14
CA ASP A 41 3.15 -41.56 7.19
C ASP A 41 4.19 -41.28 8.31
N ILE A 42 5.42 -40.90 7.94
CA ILE A 42 6.45 -40.51 8.90
C ILE A 42 6.04 -39.27 9.71
N LEU A 43 5.50 -38.23 9.06
CA LEU A 43 5.04 -37.01 9.73
C LEU A 43 3.88 -37.30 10.71
N GLU A 44 2.87 -38.05 10.27
CA GLU A 44 1.70 -38.40 11.08
C GLU A 44 2.09 -39.22 12.30
N ARG A 45 2.97 -40.22 12.13
CA ARG A 45 3.53 -41.00 13.25
C ARG A 45 4.32 -40.16 14.22
N PHE A 46 5.18 -39.26 13.72
CA PHE A 46 5.97 -38.38 14.58
C PHE A 46 5.08 -37.48 15.45
N LEU A 47 4.04 -36.87 14.86
CA LEU A 47 3.09 -36.04 15.59
C LEU A 47 2.36 -36.84 16.68
N TYR A 48 1.89 -38.05 16.33
CA TYR A 48 1.23 -38.95 17.28
C TYR A 48 2.14 -39.36 18.44
N GLU A 49 3.37 -39.81 18.16
CA GLU A 49 4.34 -40.22 19.18
C GLU A 49 4.78 -39.08 20.11
N LYS A 50 4.77 -37.83 19.62
CA LYS A 50 5.07 -36.63 20.42
C LYS A 50 3.86 -36.00 21.10
N GLY A 51 2.66 -36.57 20.93
CA GLY A 51 1.43 -36.01 21.49
C GLY A 51 1.11 -34.62 20.93
N ILE A 52 1.57 -34.31 19.72
CA ILE A 52 1.34 -33.04 19.03
C ILE A 52 0.05 -33.17 18.21
N HIS A 53 -0.90 -32.26 18.40
CA HIS A 53 -2.12 -32.28 17.62
C HIS A 53 -1.84 -31.78 16.18
N PRO A 54 -2.24 -32.51 15.12
CA PRO A 54 -1.92 -32.11 13.74
C PRO A 54 -2.39 -30.72 13.35
N ALA A 55 -3.50 -30.24 13.94
CA ALA A 55 -4.04 -28.91 13.67
C ALA A 55 -3.17 -27.76 14.23
N ASP A 56 -2.19 -28.03 15.09
CA ASP A 56 -1.28 -27.01 15.63
C ASP A 56 -0.13 -26.70 14.67
N PHE A 57 0.01 -27.52 13.62
CA PHE A 57 1.05 -27.44 12.62
C PHE A 57 0.47 -27.18 11.23
N ILE A 58 1.19 -26.42 10.42
CA ILE A 58 0.82 -26.05 9.06
C ILE A 58 1.96 -26.47 8.13
N VAL A 59 1.63 -27.27 7.11
CA VAL A 59 2.55 -27.60 6.03
C VAL A 59 2.79 -26.35 5.20
N VAL A 60 4.05 -25.89 5.16
CA VAL A 60 4.45 -24.66 4.46
C VAL A 60 5.19 -24.94 3.15
N ASP A 61 5.75 -26.14 3.02
CA ASP A 61 6.50 -26.54 1.84
C ASP A 61 6.43 -28.07 1.67
N LYS A 62 6.34 -28.53 0.43
CA LYS A 62 6.36 -29.95 0.06
C LYS A 62 6.72 -30.14 -1.40
N GLY A 63 7.36 -31.26 -1.71
CA GLY A 63 7.70 -31.64 -3.08
C GLY A 63 9.01 -32.41 -3.18
N TYR A 64 9.47 -32.65 -4.40
CA TYR A 64 10.78 -33.26 -4.64
C TYR A 64 11.89 -32.20 -4.58
N GLU A 65 12.93 -32.49 -3.81
CA GLU A 65 14.15 -31.70 -3.69
C GLU A 65 15.26 -32.41 -4.49
N ASN A 66 16.00 -31.64 -5.30
CA ASN A 66 17.17 -32.17 -6.01
C ASN A 66 18.31 -32.39 -5.01
N VAL A 67 18.83 -33.61 -4.98
CA VAL A 67 19.93 -34.06 -4.12
C VAL A 67 21.08 -34.66 -4.92
N GLU A 68 21.15 -34.35 -6.21
CA GLU A 68 22.23 -34.78 -7.09
C GLU A 68 23.58 -34.30 -6.55
N GLY A 69 24.51 -35.23 -6.37
CA GLY A 69 25.83 -34.97 -5.76
C GLY A 69 25.86 -34.99 -4.22
N LYS A 70 24.73 -35.19 -3.53
CA LYS A 70 24.70 -35.44 -2.09
C LYS A 70 24.76 -36.95 -1.80
N GLU A 71 25.64 -37.36 -0.89
CA GLU A 71 25.70 -38.75 -0.41
C GLU A 71 24.75 -39.01 0.76
N ILE A 72 24.60 -38.02 1.65
CA ILE A 72 23.82 -38.12 2.89
C ILE A 72 23.04 -36.83 3.21
N ILE A 73 21.93 -36.99 3.94
CA ILE A 73 21.20 -35.89 4.59
C ILE A 73 21.31 -36.05 6.12
N SER A 74 21.85 -35.03 6.78
CA SER A 74 22.12 -35.00 8.22
C SER A 74 22.09 -33.55 8.71
N THR A 75 22.09 -33.34 10.03
CA THR A 75 22.19 -31.99 10.63
C THR A 75 23.46 -31.24 10.23
N ARG A 76 24.52 -31.97 9.82
CA ARG A 76 25.78 -31.38 9.32
C ARG A 76 25.68 -30.93 7.86
N THR A 77 25.01 -31.72 7.02
CA THR A 77 24.81 -31.36 5.61
C THR A 77 23.70 -30.31 5.43
N GLU A 78 22.76 -30.23 6.38
CA GLU A 78 21.71 -29.21 6.46
C GLU A 78 22.16 -27.97 7.28
N SER A 79 23.35 -27.45 6.98
CA SER A 79 23.95 -26.31 7.70
C SER A 79 23.19 -25.00 7.50
N GLU A 80 22.62 -24.78 6.31
CA GLU A 80 21.78 -23.62 6.01
C GLU A 80 20.48 -23.65 6.81
N LEU A 81 19.82 -24.80 6.87
CA LEU A 81 18.62 -25.01 7.69
C LEU A 81 18.91 -24.80 9.17
N SER A 82 20.03 -25.34 9.66
CA SER A 82 20.49 -25.14 11.04
C SER A 82 20.71 -23.66 11.36
N SER A 83 21.36 -22.92 10.46
CA SER A 83 21.62 -21.49 10.61
C SER A 83 20.34 -20.65 10.56
N PHE A 84 19.41 -21.01 9.68
CA PHE A 84 18.10 -20.36 9.60
C PHE A 84 17.31 -20.52 10.91
N LEU A 85 17.19 -21.75 11.41
CA LEU A 85 16.49 -22.04 12.66
C LEU A 85 17.18 -21.41 13.87
N GLY A 86 18.52 -21.37 13.89
CA GLY A 86 19.30 -20.69 14.92
C GLY A 86 18.95 -19.21 15.07
N ARG A 87 18.73 -18.49 13.96
CA ARG A 87 18.27 -17.09 13.97
C ARG A 87 16.88 -16.90 14.58
N LEU A 88 16.05 -17.93 14.55
CA LEU A 88 14.73 -17.97 15.18
C LEU A 88 14.77 -18.48 16.63
N GLY A 89 15.97 -18.75 17.17
CA GLY A 89 16.15 -19.28 18.53
C GLY A 89 15.84 -20.77 18.65
N LEU A 90 15.78 -21.49 17.53
CA LEU A 90 15.52 -22.92 17.46
C LEU A 90 16.82 -23.71 17.26
N ARG A 91 16.90 -24.87 17.90
CA ARG A 91 17.98 -25.85 17.71
C ARG A 91 17.49 -26.94 16.77
N LEU A 92 18.21 -27.17 15.67
CA LEU A 92 17.95 -28.27 14.75
C LEU A 92 18.44 -29.61 15.35
N LEU A 93 17.55 -30.59 15.39
CA LEU A 93 17.82 -31.98 15.76
C LEU A 93 17.34 -32.91 14.64
N SER A 94 17.87 -34.13 14.59
CA SER A 94 17.45 -35.16 13.63
C SER A 94 17.36 -36.52 14.33
N ASN A 95 16.45 -37.37 13.87
CA ASN A 95 16.36 -38.78 14.27
C ASN A 95 17.33 -39.71 13.52
N GLY A 96 18.29 -39.17 12.76
CA GLY A 96 19.27 -39.99 12.07
C GLY A 96 20.06 -39.31 10.95
N ILE A 97 20.78 -40.14 10.21
CA ILE A 97 21.46 -39.79 8.95
C ILE A 97 20.77 -40.58 7.85
N LEU A 98 20.31 -39.90 6.81
CA LEU A 98 19.73 -40.54 5.64
C LEU A 98 20.78 -40.74 4.56
N TYR A 99 21.01 -41.98 4.15
CA TYR A 99 21.86 -42.31 3.00
C TYR A 99 21.05 -42.28 1.71
N LEU A 100 21.52 -41.51 0.73
CA LEU A 100 20.78 -41.27 -0.51
C LEU A 100 21.01 -42.35 -1.58
N GLN A 101 22.06 -43.17 -1.44
CA GLN A 101 22.36 -44.31 -2.32
C GLN A 101 22.30 -43.97 -3.83
N GLY A 102 22.78 -42.78 -4.21
CA GLY A 102 22.81 -42.33 -5.61
C GLY A 102 21.49 -41.79 -6.17
N LYS A 103 20.47 -41.58 -5.32
CA LYS A 103 19.22 -40.91 -5.72
C LYS A 103 19.49 -39.46 -6.13
N LYS A 104 18.79 -39.01 -7.17
CA LYS A 104 18.87 -37.62 -7.68
C LYS A 104 17.85 -36.69 -7.03
N GLU A 105 16.75 -37.23 -6.55
CA GLU A 105 15.66 -36.48 -5.95
C GLU A 105 15.13 -37.22 -4.72
N ILE A 106 14.60 -36.46 -3.77
CA ILE A 106 13.95 -36.98 -2.58
C ILE A 106 12.73 -36.14 -2.25
N TYR A 107 11.66 -36.76 -1.76
CA TYR A 107 10.47 -36.03 -1.34
C TYR A 107 10.69 -35.39 0.02
N GLN A 108 10.22 -34.16 0.20
CA GLN A 108 10.25 -33.47 1.48
C GLN A 108 8.89 -32.86 1.83
N ILE A 109 8.60 -32.81 3.14
CA ILE A 109 7.48 -32.08 3.72
C ILE A 109 8.02 -31.26 4.89
N THR A 110 7.79 -29.95 4.85
CA THR A 110 8.12 -29.03 5.93
C THR A 110 6.84 -28.48 6.56
N SER A 111 6.78 -28.56 7.88
CA SER A 111 5.65 -28.15 8.70
C SER A 111 6.11 -27.28 9.87
N LEU A 112 5.39 -26.18 10.12
CA LEU A 112 5.68 -25.23 11.20
C LEU A 112 4.51 -25.19 12.17
N SER A 113 4.79 -24.98 13.45
CA SER A 113 3.74 -24.62 14.40
C SER A 113 3.08 -23.30 13.98
N LYS A 114 1.81 -23.11 14.35
CA LYS A 114 1.12 -21.83 14.15
C LYS A 114 1.84 -20.66 14.81
N ASP A 115 2.40 -20.88 16.00
CA ASP A 115 3.09 -19.84 16.77
C ASP A 115 4.39 -19.41 16.09
N LEU A 116 5.21 -20.36 15.61
CA LEU A 116 6.41 -20.05 14.85
C LEU A 116 6.07 -19.38 13.51
N LEU A 117 5.03 -19.83 12.82
CA LEU A 117 4.59 -19.21 11.58
C LEU A 117 4.14 -17.76 11.81
N MET A 118 3.44 -17.47 12.91
CA MET A 118 3.09 -16.11 13.32
C MET A 118 4.33 -15.30 13.67
N GLU A 119 5.30 -15.88 14.41
CA GLU A 119 6.55 -15.23 14.75
C GLU A 119 7.36 -14.87 13.50
N ILE A 120 7.50 -15.77 12.54
CA ILE A 120 8.17 -15.52 11.25
C ILE A 120 7.45 -14.42 10.47
N LYS A 121 6.11 -14.47 10.36
CA LYS A 121 5.31 -13.41 9.70
C LYS A 121 5.42 -12.05 10.39
N SER A 122 5.61 -12.05 11.71
CA SER A 122 5.83 -10.82 12.50
C SER A 122 7.25 -10.28 12.37
N LYS A 123 8.23 -11.15 12.11
CA LYS A 123 9.66 -10.84 11.93
C LYS A 123 10.07 -10.57 10.47
N GLU A 124 9.22 -10.84 9.49
CA GLU A 124 9.38 -10.28 8.15
C GLU A 124 9.37 -8.76 8.26
N GLU A 125 10.58 -8.18 8.20
CA GLU A 125 10.80 -6.74 8.21
C GLU A 125 9.80 -6.08 7.27
N LEU A 126 9.06 -5.09 7.78
CA LEU A 126 8.37 -4.14 6.92
C LEU A 126 9.42 -3.66 5.92
N LYS A 127 9.25 -3.89 4.62
CA LYS A 127 10.18 -3.36 3.62
C LYS A 127 9.54 -2.13 3.01
N GLU A 128 10.27 -1.02 3.04
CA GLU A 128 9.89 0.13 2.23
C GLU A 128 10.05 -0.26 0.76
N GLU A 129 9.14 0.21 -0.06
CA GLU A 129 9.25 0.14 -1.51
C GLU A 129 9.35 1.57 -2.04
N PRO A 130 10.28 1.87 -2.96
CA PRO A 130 10.47 3.22 -3.46
C PRO A 130 9.18 3.74 -4.09
N VAL A 131 8.83 4.96 -3.73
CA VAL A 131 7.62 5.64 -4.20
C VAL A 131 7.76 5.98 -5.68
N ARG A 132 6.75 5.60 -6.47
CA ARG A 132 6.72 5.83 -7.92
C ARG A 132 5.30 6.11 -8.36
N LEU A 133 5.14 6.93 -9.41
CA LEU A 133 3.86 7.15 -10.06
C LEU A 133 3.73 6.29 -11.31
N GLY A 134 2.67 5.49 -11.38
CA GLY A 134 2.33 4.65 -12.53
C GLY A 134 1.17 5.24 -13.32
N LEU A 135 1.40 6.27 -14.12
CA LEU A 135 0.31 7.02 -14.80
C LEU A 135 -0.32 6.29 -15.99
N LYS A 136 0.33 5.24 -16.52
CA LYS A 136 -0.11 4.55 -17.75
C LYS A 136 -1.43 3.79 -17.62
N SER A 137 -1.82 3.42 -16.41
CA SER A 137 -3.08 2.69 -16.15
C SER A 137 -4.27 3.61 -15.92
N LEU A 138 -4.06 4.93 -15.83
CA LEU A 138 -5.12 5.88 -15.54
C LEU A 138 -6.03 6.07 -16.75
N ASN A 139 -7.34 6.05 -16.51
CA ASN A 139 -8.32 6.37 -17.54
C ASN A 139 -8.49 7.90 -17.69
N LEU A 140 -7.49 8.54 -18.30
CA LEU A 140 -7.49 9.98 -18.57
C LEU A 140 -7.18 10.24 -20.06
N PRO A 141 -7.62 11.39 -20.63
CA PRO A 141 -7.26 11.73 -21.99
C PRO A 141 -5.72 11.81 -22.13
N PRO A 142 -5.13 11.35 -23.26
CA PRO A 142 -3.68 11.22 -23.41
C PRO A 142 -2.89 12.49 -23.08
N ARG A 143 -3.41 13.66 -23.48
CA ARG A 143 -2.77 14.95 -23.20
C ARG A 143 -2.64 15.27 -21.70
N PHE A 144 -3.55 14.76 -20.87
CA PHE A 144 -3.47 14.92 -19.41
C PHE A 144 -2.39 14.00 -18.85
N ILE A 145 -2.36 12.74 -19.28
CA ILE A 145 -1.34 11.77 -18.87
C ILE A 145 0.06 12.33 -19.19
N GLU A 146 0.26 12.86 -20.41
CA GLU A 146 1.55 13.46 -20.79
C GLU A 146 1.98 14.61 -19.88
N LYS A 147 1.06 15.50 -19.52
CA LYS A 147 1.36 16.60 -18.62
C LYS A 147 1.64 16.14 -17.19
N LEU A 148 0.93 15.12 -16.71
CA LEU A 148 1.11 14.58 -15.36
C LEU A 148 2.41 13.79 -15.22
N LYS A 149 3.06 13.34 -16.31
CA LYS A 149 4.38 12.67 -16.25
C LYS A 149 5.43 13.49 -15.51
N ALA A 150 5.33 14.82 -15.53
CA ALA A 150 6.24 15.67 -14.77
C ALA A 150 6.20 15.40 -13.25
N LEU A 151 5.09 14.88 -12.71
CA LEU A 151 4.97 14.49 -11.31
C LEU A 151 5.83 13.25 -10.97
N GLU A 152 6.23 12.45 -11.96
CA GLU A 152 7.14 11.30 -11.75
C GLU A 152 8.52 11.74 -11.25
N LEU A 153 8.88 13.02 -11.44
CA LEU A 153 10.12 13.61 -10.94
C LEU A 153 10.11 13.80 -9.41
N MET A 154 8.95 13.68 -8.75
CA MET A 154 8.80 13.90 -7.30
C MET A 154 9.19 15.32 -6.83
N GLU A 155 9.28 16.28 -7.75
CA GLU A 155 9.61 17.69 -7.50
C GLU A 155 8.38 18.52 -7.08
N ASP A 156 8.64 19.62 -6.39
CA ASP A 156 7.57 20.53 -5.98
C ASP A 156 6.89 21.16 -7.19
N THR A 157 5.57 21.07 -7.25
CA THR A 157 4.82 21.31 -8.49
C THR A 157 3.66 22.27 -8.31
N LEU A 158 3.57 23.28 -9.17
CA LEU A 158 2.34 24.06 -9.36
C LEU A 158 1.48 23.39 -10.44
N VAL A 159 0.27 23.00 -10.07
CA VAL A 159 -0.76 22.49 -11.00
C VAL A 159 -1.83 23.56 -11.21
N ILE A 160 -1.85 24.12 -12.41
CA ILE A 160 -2.88 25.04 -12.86
C ILE A 160 -4.07 24.24 -13.39
N ASN A 161 -5.08 24.02 -12.54
CA ASN A 161 -6.14 23.03 -12.77
C ASN A 161 -7.47 23.61 -13.27
N HIS A 162 -7.49 24.18 -14.48
CA HIS A 162 -8.73 24.62 -15.11
C HIS A 162 -9.68 23.45 -15.42
N ALA A 163 -9.15 22.26 -15.67
CA ALA A 163 -9.94 21.06 -15.93
C ALA A 163 -10.67 20.52 -14.69
N GLU A 164 -10.37 21.04 -13.50
CA GLU A 164 -10.86 20.54 -12.20
C GLU A 164 -10.69 19.01 -12.09
N LEU A 165 -9.55 18.51 -12.57
CA LEU A 165 -9.16 17.11 -12.43
C LEU A 165 -9.03 16.78 -10.93
N PRO A 166 -9.66 15.72 -10.39
CA PRO A 166 -9.54 15.35 -8.99
C PRO A 166 -8.15 14.78 -8.69
N LEU A 167 -7.16 15.66 -8.57
CA LEU A 167 -5.74 15.30 -8.55
C LEU A 167 -5.40 14.32 -7.42
N SER A 168 -6.05 14.47 -6.26
CA SER A 168 -5.89 13.57 -5.13
C SER A 168 -6.33 12.13 -5.43
N GLU A 169 -7.43 11.95 -6.16
CA GLU A 169 -7.92 10.61 -6.54
C GLU A 169 -6.99 10.00 -7.58
N VAL A 170 -6.59 10.80 -8.58
CA VAL A 170 -5.65 10.41 -9.63
C VAL A 170 -4.32 9.96 -9.04
N LEU A 171 -3.76 10.70 -8.07
CA LEU A 171 -2.51 10.34 -7.42
C LEU A 171 -2.65 9.10 -6.55
N LYS A 172 -3.75 8.95 -5.79
CA LYS A 172 -3.99 7.74 -4.99
C LYS A 172 -4.09 6.48 -5.84
N GLU A 173 -4.63 6.57 -7.05
CA GLU A 173 -4.69 5.46 -8.00
C GLU A 173 -3.34 5.17 -8.66
N ALA A 174 -2.57 6.22 -8.99
CA ALA A 174 -1.29 6.10 -9.68
C ALA A 174 -0.12 5.73 -8.78
N ILE A 175 -0.15 6.12 -7.50
CA ILE A 175 0.98 6.01 -6.59
C ILE A 175 1.20 4.57 -6.15
N LYS A 176 2.46 4.14 -6.23
CA LYS A 176 2.94 2.81 -5.85
C LYS A 176 4.11 2.95 -4.90
N GLY A 177 4.31 1.93 -4.09
CA GLY A 177 5.37 1.87 -3.08
C GLY A 177 4.81 1.63 -1.69
N ALA A 178 5.68 1.69 -0.69
CA ALA A 178 5.35 1.46 0.70
C ALA A 178 6.27 2.29 1.57
N VAL A 179 5.69 3.08 2.48
CA VAL A 179 6.40 4.01 3.35
C VAL A 179 6.26 3.53 4.79
N LYS A 180 7.35 3.56 5.57
CA LYS A 180 7.27 3.35 7.00
C LYS A 180 7.09 4.68 7.70
N ILE A 181 6.16 4.71 8.65
CA ILE A 181 6.04 5.80 9.61
C ILE A 181 5.91 5.25 11.03
N PRO A 182 6.47 5.93 12.04
CA PRO A 182 6.14 5.63 13.42
C PRO A 182 4.70 6.09 13.71
N GLU A 183 4.02 5.41 14.63
CA GLU A 183 2.72 5.89 15.13
C GLU A 183 2.89 7.22 15.86
N VAL A 184 3.92 7.28 16.72
CA VAL A 184 4.36 8.47 17.43
C VAL A 184 5.86 8.64 17.21
N LEU A 185 6.27 9.78 16.67
CA LEU A 185 7.66 10.19 16.58
C LEU A 185 8.09 10.79 17.93
N GLU A 186 9.08 10.17 18.56
CA GLU A 186 9.66 10.63 19.81
C GLU A 186 11.02 11.29 19.55
N LEU A 187 11.16 12.57 19.92
CA LEU A 187 12.39 13.36 19.81
C LEU A 187 12.66 14.05 21.16
N GLY A 188 13.49 13.43 22.00
CA GLY A 188 13.70 13.91 23.37
C GLY A 188 12.39 13.87 24.17
N SER A 189 11.93 15.01 24.68
CA SER A 189 10.65 15.12 25.37
C SER A 189 9.46 15.37 24.44
N LEU A 190 9.68 15.61 23.14
CA LEU A 190 8.62 15.85 22.17
C LEU A 190 8.05 14.53 21.66
N LYS A 191 6.73 14.37 21.72
CA LYS A 191 6.00 13.26 21.12
C LYS A 191 5.02 13.79 20.08
N LEU A 192 5.22 13.45 18.82
CA LEU A 192 4.34 13.84 17.71
C LEU A 192 3.61 12.61 17.18
N ARG A 193 2.27 12.62 17.18
CA ARG A 193 1.46 11.59 16.52
C ARG A 193 1.48 11.84 15.01
N LEU A 194 2.18 10.98 14.28
CA LEU A 194 2.29 11.04 12.81
C LEU A 194 1.18 10.25 12.14
N PHE A 195 0.93 9.02 12.61
CA PHE A 195 -0.12 8.19 12.04
C PHE A 195 -1.51 8.77 12.32
N ASP A 196 -2.35 8.70 11.29
CA ASP A 196 -3.70 9.21 11.27
C ASP A 196 -4.52 8.29 10.35
N SER A 197 -5.57 7.67 10.89
CA SER A 197 -6.39 6.70 10.16
C SER A 197 -7.23 7.33 9.05
N GLU A 198 -7.45 8.64 9.05
CA GLU A 198 -8.20 9.34 8.00
C GLU A 198 -7.30 9.67 6.80
N LEU A 199 -6.00 9.81 7.03
CA LEU A 199 -5.03 10.24 6.01
C LEU A 199 -4.14 9.10 5.50
N HIS A 200 -3.96 8.03 6.28
CA HIS A 200 -3.04 6.94 5.95
C HIS A 200 -3.75 5.61 5.72
N GLU A 201 -3.43 4.97 4.60
CA GLU A 201 -3.88 3.62 4.28
C GLU A 201 -2.82 2.60 4.72
N VAL A 202 -3.17 1.73 5.67
CA VAL A 202 -2.23 0.75 6.26
C VAL A 202 -2.08 -0.49 5.38
N ILE A 203 -0.83 -0.85 5.08
CA ILE A 203 -0.47 -2.12 4.43
C ILE A 203 -0.22 -3.20 5.49
N LYS A 204 0.63 -2.90 6.48
CA LYS A 204 1.00 -3.84 7.55
C LYS A 204 1.35 -3.09 8.84
N ARG A 205 0.91 -3.61 9.99
CA ARG A 205 1.24 -3.08 11.32
C ARG A 205 2.39 -3.85 11.95
N GLY A 206 3.31 -3.12 12.59
CA GLY A 206 4.41 -3.64 13.41
C GLY A 206 4.79 -2.60 14.47
N LYS A 207 6.08 -2.57 14.88
CA LYS A 207 6.62 -1.48 15.72
C LYS A 207 6.54 -0.12 15.03
N GLU A 208 6.71 -0.14 13.71
CA GLU A 208 6.39 0.94 12.79
C GLU A 208 5.20 0.52 11.94
N ILE A 209 4.53 1.47 11.30
CA ILE A 209 3.36 1.22 10.45
C ILE A 209 3.83 1.35 9.00
N LEU A 210 3.65 0.28 8.22
CA LEU A 210 3.86 0.33 6.78
C LEU A 210 2.55 0.77 6.12
N ILE A 211 2.60 1.89 5.41
CA ILE A 211 1.45 2.52 4.77
C ILE A 211 1.70 2.63 3.27
N LYS A 212 0.62 2.79 2.50
CA LYS A 212 0.76 3.33 1.15
C LYS A 212 1.31 4.76 1.22
N PRO A 213 2.11 5.20 0.24
CA PRO A 213 2.63 6.56 0.23
C PRO A 213 1.47 7.56 0.37
N PRO A 214 1.52 8.47 1.36
CA PRO A 214 0.37 9.29 1.69
C PRO A 214 0.10 10.33 0.60
N VAL A 215 -1.19 10.60 0.34
CA VAL A 215 -1.65 11.71 -0.49
C VAL A 215 -2.58 12.55 0.37
N VAL A 216 -1.99 13.55 1.03
CA VAL A 216 -2.67 14.44 1.97
C VAL A 216 -3.13 15.69 1.24
N VAL A 217 -4.38 16.09 1.47
CA VAL A 217 -4.98 17.26 0.83
C VAL A 217 -5.31 18.29 1.90
N TRP A 218 -5.04 19.55 1.60
CA TRP A 218 -5.49 20.70 2.35
C TRP A 218 -6.15 21.68 1.39
N ASP A 219 -7.33 22.16 1.73
CA ASP A 219 -8.19 22.97 0.89
C ASP A 219 -8.59 24.25 1.63
N SER A 220 -8.14 25.40 1.12
CA SER A 220 -8.27 26.69 1.81
C SER A 220 -9.71 27.13 2.08
N TYR A 221 -10.69 26.52 1.42
CA TYR A 221 -12.11 26.81 1.63
C TYR A 221 -12.72 26.04 2.80
N VAL A 222 -12.09 24.98 3.29
CA VAL A 222 -12.65 24.10 4.33
C VAL A 222 -11.70 23.82 5.49
N ASP A 223 -10.39 23.89 5.26
CA ASP A 223 -9.36 23.55 6.24
C ASP A 223 -8.71 24.78 6.88
N SER A 224 -7.99 24.58 7.99
CA SER A 224 -7.42 25.66 8.80
C SER A 224 -5.89 25.73 8.68
N LEU A 225 -5.32 26.93 8.79
CA LEU A 225 -3.86 27.09 8.89
C LEU A 225 -3.28 26.45 10.17
N GLU A 226 -4.11 26.21 11.18
CA GLU A 226 -3.72 25.49 12.40
C GLU A 226 -3.28 24.04 12.12
N ASP A 227 -3.67 23.47 10.98
CA ASP A 227 -3.25 22.12 10.59
C ASP A 227 -1.75 22.04 10.28
N PHE A 228 -1.08 23.17 10.07
CA PHE A 228 0.37 23.27 9.89
C PHE A 228 1.14 23.52 11.19
N GLU A 229 0.45 23.55 12.32
CA GLU A 229 1.03 23.72 13.66
C GLU A 229 0.83 22.48 14.53
N ALA A 230 1.70 22.30 15.52
CA ALA A 230 1.59 21.19 16.46
C ALA A 230 0.54 21.50 17.54
N GLY A 231 -0.63 20.86 17.43
CA GLY A 231 -1.71 20.95 18.43
C GLY A 231 -1.58 19.90 19.53
N GLU A 232 -1.96 20.20 20.78
CA GLU A 232 -1.90 19.24 21.89
C GLU A 232 -3.14 18.32 21.88
N ILE A 233 -2.95 17.00 22.01
CA ILE A 233 -4.06 16.02 22.02
C ILE A 233 -4.16 15.27 23.35
N GLY A 234 -3.09 15.22 24.15
CA GLY A 234 -3.05 14.54 25.45
C GLY A 234 -1.74 14.81 26.19
N ASP A 235 -1.49 14.10 27.28
CA ASP A 235 -0.35 14.33 28.17
C ASP A 235 1.00 14.30 27.43
N ARG A 236 1.49 15.48 27.06
CA ARG A 236 2.73 15.72 26.29
C ARG A 236 2.78 15.07 24.90
N ILE A 237 1.63 14.73 24.31
CA ILE A 237 1.53 14.23 22.94
C ILE A 237 0.85 15.29 22.06
N TYR A 238 1.52 15.66 20.98
CA TYR A 238 1.04 16.63 20.02
C TYR A 238 0.63 15.97 18.71
N ARG A 239 -0.39 16.51 18.05
CA ARG A 239 -0.71 16.28 16.66
C ARG A 239 0.47 16.74 15.81
N ALA A 240 0.96 15.88 14.92
CA ALA A 240 1.94 16.32 13.94
C ALA A 240 1.27 17.30 12.94
N PRO A 241 1.96 18.39 12.55
CA PRO A 241 1.57 19.21 11.41
C PRO A 241 1.33 18.39 10.15
N LEU A 242 0.43 18.88 9.28
CA LEU A 242 -0.03 18.17 8.09
C LEU A 242 1.11 17.74 7.15
N PHE A 243 2.13 18.58 6.98
CA PHE A 243 3.29 18.26 6.14
C PHE A 243 4.13 17.07 6.67
N LEU A 244 4.09 16.78 7.98
CA LEU A 244 4.72 15.58 8.54
C LEU A 244 3.88 14.32 8.29
N LYS A 245 2.56 14.47 8.18
CA LYS A 245 1.66 13.36 7.80
C LYS A 245 1.81 13.01 6.31
N ALA A 246 2.32 13.94 5.50
CA ALA A 246 2.66 13.69 4.10
C ALA A 246 4.05 13.02 3.90
N HIS A 247 4.63 12.40 4.94
CA HIS A 247 6.00 11.87 4.89
C HIS A 247 6.21 10.90 3.71
N LYS A 248 7.26 11.16 2.90
CA LYS A 248 7.61 10.43 1.66
C LYS A 248 6.46 10.31 0.64
N GLY A 249 5.42 11.12 0.79
CA GLY A 249 4.27 11.17 -0.11
C GLY A 249 4.04 12.58 -0.65
N PHE A 250 2.77 12.90 -0.90
CA PHE A 250 2.34 14.17 -1.48
C PHE A 250 1.51 14.97 -0.49
N LEU A 251 1.83 16.26 -0.37
CA LEU A 251 0.98 17.27 0.24
C LEU A 251 0.39 18.15 -0.86
N ILE A 252 -0.92 18.08 -1.07
CA ILE A 252 -1.64 18.86 -2.06
C ILE A 252 -2.33 20.03 -1.36
N LEU A 253 -2.01 21.26 -1.75
CA LEU A 253 -2.64 22.47 -1.26
C LEU A 253 -3.52 23.08 -2.34
N ARG A 254 -4.82 23.23 -2.09
CA ARG A 254 -5.76 23.88 -3.02
C ARG A 254 -5.94 25.34 -2.65
N GLU A 255 -5.65 26.22 -3.61
CA GLU A 255 -5.73 27.68 -3.47
C GLU A 255 -5.11 28.20 -2.15
N PRO A 256 -3.88 27.81 -1.76
CA PRO A 256 -3.31 28.20 -0.48
C PRO A 256 -2.89 29.68 -0.42
N PRO A 257 -2.81 30.29 0.78
CA PRO A 257 -2.12 31.56 0.95
C PRO A 257 -0.64 31.46 0.52
N GLU A 258 -0.10 32.50 -0.10
CA GLU A 258 1.31 32.53 -0.55
C GLU A 258 2.29 32.33 0.60
N GLU A 259 2.02 32.94 1.76
CA GLU A 259 2.84 32.81 2.97
C GLU A 259 2.99 31.36 3.45
N LEU A 260 1.94 30.54 3.28
CA LEU A 260 1.98 29.12 3.63
C LEU A 260 2.92 28.35 2.69
N VAL A 261 2.83 28.61 1.39
CA VAL A 261 3.67 27.98 0.38
C VAL A 261 5.15 28.35 0.62
N GLU A 262 5.44 29.63 0.82
CA GLU A 262 6.80 30.08 1.16
C GLU A 262 7.35 29.43 2.43
N LYS A 263 6.53 29.31 3.49
CA LYS A 263 6.91 28.65 4.73
C LYS A 263 7.29 27.19 4.50
N LEU A 264 6.51 26.45 3.71
CA LEU A 264 6.76 25.04 3.41
C LEU A 264 8.01 24.85 2.54
N ILE A 265 8.23 25.70 1.54
CA ILE A 265 9.46 25.70 0.73
C ILE A 265 10.68 25.90 1.63
N ARG A 266 10.66 26.92 2.51
CA ARG A 266 11.77 27.17 3.47
C ARG A 266 12.02 25.99 4.42
N ILE A 267 10.97 25.29 4.83
CA ILE A 267 11.08 24.07 5.67
C ILE A 267 11.78 22.95 4.88
N LYS A 268 11.40 22.78 3.61
CA LYS A 268 11.99 21.78 2.72
C LYS A 268 13.46 22.07 2.40
N GLU A 269 13.81 23.31 2.07
CA GLU A 269 15.20 23.73 1.81
C GLU A 269 16.12 23.45 3.02
N LYS A 270 15.59 23.61 4.24
CA LYS A 270 16.31 23.31 5.49
C LYS A 270 16.35 21.81 5.81
N GLY A 271 15.58 20.98 5.10
CA GLY A 271 15.36 19.56 5.39
C GLY A 271 14.75 19.29 6.76
N SER A 272 14.20 20.32 7.43
CA SER A 272 13.66 20.18 8.78
C SER A 272 12.76 21.34 9.20
N ALA A 273 11.81 21.05 10.08
CA ALA A 273 10.95 22.02 10.75
C ALA A 273 11.33 22.13 12.23
N LYS A 274 11.28 23.35 12.78
CA LYS A 274 11.43 23.57 14.23
C LYS A 274 10.06 23.48 14.88
N ILE A 275 9.81 22.41 15.63
CA ILE A 275 8.53 22.16 16.32
C ILE A 275 8.80 22.10 17.81
N LYS A 276 8.17 23.01 18.58
CA LYS A 276 8.33 23.10 20.05
C LYS A 276 9.81 23.09 20.51
N GLY A 277 10.71 23.69 19.73
CA GLY A 277 12.14 23.76 20.02
C GLY A 277 12.99 22.62 19.43
N PHE A 278 12.38 21.54 18.95
CA PHE A 278 13.08 20.39 18.37
C PHE A 278 13.17 20.50 16.85
N LYS A 279 14.30 20.04 16.29
CA LYS A 279 14.50 19.95 14.84
C LYS A 279 13.96 18.62 14.35
N VAL A 280 12.86 18.66 13.61
CA VAL A 280 12.18 17.48 13.06
C VAL A 280 12.52 17.36 11.57
N PRO A 281 13.10 16.25 11.10
CA PRO A 281 13.38 16.06 9.68
C PRO A 281 12.07 16.00 8.88
N VAL A 282 12.09 16.57 7.67
CA VAL A 282 10.91 16.64 6.79
C VAL A 282 11.26 16.09 5.42
N GLU A 283 10.34 15.31 4.86
CA GLU A 283 10.47 14.73 3.52
C GLU A 283 9.07 14.51 2.99
N PHE A 284 8.64 15.32 2.03
CA PHE A 284 7.35 15.24 1.35
C PHE A 284 7.45 16.00 0.02
N THR A 285 6.64 15.66 -0.98
CA THR A 285 6.52 16.42 -2.23
C THR A 285 5.33 17.37 -2.15
N LEU A 286 5.55 18.66 -2.42
CA LEU A 286 4.51 19.68 -2.39
C LEU A 286 3.85 19.81 -3.76
N ILE A 287 2.53 19.78 -3.80
CA ILE A 287 1.74 20.15 -4.97
C ILE A 287 0.84 21.31 -4.58
N VAL A 288 0.96 22.43 -5.30
CA VAL A 288 0.03 23.54 -5.17
C VAL A 288 -0.94 23.50 -6.34
N GLU A 289 -2.22 23.34 -6.05
CA GLU A 289 -3.31 23.34 -7.02
C GLU A 289 -3.98 24.73 -7.02
N SER A 290 -4.04 25.37 -8.18
CA SER A 290 -4.56 26.74 -8.34
C SER A 290 -5.18 26.94 -9.71
N LYS A 291 -6.10 27.91 -9.86
CA LYS A 291 -6.56 28.37 -11.18
C LYS A 291 -5.64 29.43 -11.79
N ASN A 292 -4.76 30.03 -11.00
CA ASN A 292 -3.87 31.12 -11.42
C ASN A 292 -2.39 30.77 -11.22
N GLU A 293 -1.52 31.37 -12.04
CA GLU A 293 -0.07 31.22 -11.95
C GLU A 293 0.54 32.24 -10.97
N LYS A 294 0.37 32.00 -9.67
CA LYS A 294 0.81 32.90 -8.60
C LYS A 294 1.99 32.37 -7.77
N TYR A 295 2.32 31.08 -7.90
CA TYR A 295 3.38 30.44 -7.13
C TYR A 295 4.58 30.12 -8.01
N ASP A 296 5.78 30.32 -7.48
CA ASP A 296 7.02 29.96 -8.16
C ASP A 296 7.52 28.60 -7.63
N LEU A 297 7.20 27.54 -8.38
CA LEU A 297 7.60 26.16 -8.10
C LEU A 297 8.38 25.61 -9.30
N PRO A 298 9.35 24.70 -9.07
CA PRO A 298 10.28 24.25 -10.12
C PRO A 298 9.58 23.55 -11.28
N VAL A 299 8.45 22.89 -11.01
CA VAL A 299 7.61 22.26 -12.04
C VAL A 299 6.27 22.99 -12.14
N LYS A 300 5.84 23.27 -13.38
CA LYS A 300 4.54 23.89 -13.67
C LYS A 300 3.75 23.04 -14.66
N ILE A 301 2.58 22.58 -14.23
CA ILE A 301 1.66 21.77 -15.03
C ILE A 301 0.40 22.58 -15.31
N ARG A 302 0.01 22.71 -16.58
CA ARG A 302 -1.24 23.40 -16.97
C ARG A 302 -2.29 22.42 -17.49
N LEU A 303 -3.34 22.17 -16.72
CA LEU A 303 -4.46 21.31 -17.08
C LEU A 303 -5.62 22.16 -17.60
N LEU A 304 -5.73 22.26 -18.93
CA LEU A 304 -6.76 23.06 -19.60
C LEU A 304 -8.12 22.34 -19.61
N TYR A 305 -9.22 23.10 -19.74
CA TYR A 305 -10.57 22.58 -19.94
C TYR A 305 -10.63 21.46 -21.00
N LEU A 306 -11.56 20.52 -20.81
CA LEU A 306 -11.77 19.39 -21.71
C LEU A 306 -12.27 19.86 -23.08
N SER A 307 -11.84 19.16 -24.14
CA SER A 307 -12.46 19.33 -25.46
C SER A 307 -13.90 18.80 -25.44
N GLN A 308 -14.70 19.13 -26.47
CA GLN A 308 -16.06 18.58 -26.59
C GLN A 308 -16.04 17.05 -26.63
N GLU A 309 -15.12 16.46 -27.40
CA GLU A 309 -14.98 15.02 -27.53
C GLU A 309 -14.53 14.36 -26.22
N GLU A 310 -13.55 14.95 -25.52
CA GLU A 310 -13.08 14.43 -24.24
C GLU A 310 -14.17 14.50 -23.17
N PHE A 311 -14.87 15.64 -23.09
CA PHE A 311 -15.95 15.82 -22.14
C PHE A 311 -17.11 14.86 -22.43
N LYS A 312 -17.48 14.71 -23.72
CA LYS A 312 -18.47 13.74 -24.16
C LYS A 312 -18.12 12.33 -23.71
N LYS A 313 -16.90 11.85 -24.04
CA LYS A 313 -16.45 10.50 -23.66
C LYS A 313 -16.46 10.29 -22.16
N LEU A 314 -15.96 11.26 -21.40
CA LEU A 314 -15.97 11.22 -19.93
C LEU A 314 -17.38 11.12 -19.35
N LEU A 315 -18.32 11.88 -19.93
CA LEU A 315 -19.72 11.90 -19.51
C LEU A 315 -20.43 10.59 -19.88
N GLU A 316 -20.21 10.06 -21.08
CA GLU A 316 -20.70 8.76 -21.54
C GLU A 316 -20.25 7.63 -20.61
N GLU A 317 -18.96 7.62 -20.24
CA GLU A 317 -18.39 6.64 -19.32
C GLU A 317 -19.04 6.70 -17.94
N LYS A 318 -19.17 7.91 -17.36
CA LYS A 318 -19.73 8.11 -16.02
C LYS A 318 -21.22 7.81 -15.92
N ILE A 319 -21.96 7.89 -17.01
CA ILE A 319 -23.41 7.64 -17.03
C ILE A 319 -23.75 6.25 -17.57
N GLY A 320 -22.89 5.68 -18.41
CA GLY A 320 -23.11 4.39 -19.08
C GLY A 320 -24.11 4.47 -20.25
N VAL A 321 -24.32 5.65 -20.84
CA VAL A 321 -25.19 5.86 -22.01
C VAL A 321 -24.49 6.73 -23.04
N LYS A 322 -24.84 6.58 -24.33
CA LYS A 322 -24.36 7.47 -25.38
C LYS A 322 -24.91 8.88 -25.19
N VAL A 323 -24.07 9.88 -25.41
CA VAL A 323 -24.40 11.31 -25.28
C VAL A 323 -24.33 11.97 -26.65
N SER A 324 -25.39 12.67 -27.05
CA SER A 324 -25.39 13.43 -28.32
C SER A 324 -24.38 14.58 -28.28
N GLY A 325 -23.77 14.91 -29.43
CA GLY A 325 -22.86 16.05 -29.55
C GLY A 325 -23.54 17.38 -29.22
N GLU A 326 -24.78 17.55 -29.68
CA GLU A 326 -25.61 18.75 -29.47
C GLU A 326 -25.80 19.09 -27.99
N VAL A 327 -25.86 18.06 -27.15
CA VAL A 327 -26.02 18.18 -25.69
C VAL A 327 -24.76 18.79 -25.06
N VAL A 328 -23.58 18.39 -25.55
CA VAL A 328 -22.28 18.89 -25.06
C VAL A 328 -21.95 20.27 -25.63
N GLU A 329 -22.41 20.58 -26.84
CA GLU A 329 -22.25 21.90 -27.47
C GLU A 329 -22.87 23.03 -26.64
N LYS A 330 -24.00 22.76 -25.98
CA LYS A 330 -24.68 23.72 -25.08
C LYS A 330 -23.86 24.08 -23.84
N ILE A 331 -22.85 23.28 -23.48
CA ILE A 331 -22.02 23.51 -22.29
C ILE A 331 -20.87 24.45 -22.67
N PRO A 332 -20.71 25.62 -22.02
CA PRO A 332 -19.58 26.52 -22.25
C PRO A 332 -18.25 25.82 -22.02
N LYS A 333 -17.19 26.24 -22.74
CA LYS A 333 -15.87 25.61 -22.67
C LYS A 333 -15.31 25.58 -21.25
N GLU A 334 -15.53 26.66 -20.51
CA GLU A 334 -15.05 26.88 -19.14
C GLU A 334 -15.76 25.96 -18.13
N LYS A 335 -16.91 25.39 -18.50
CA LYS A 335 -17.66 24.43 -17.68
C LYS A 335 -17.38 22.98 -18.08
N ARG A 336 -16.59 22.71 -19.12
CA ARG A 336 -16.21 21.35 -19.53
C ARG A 336 -15.06 20.82 -18.66
N THR A 337 -15.39 20.48 -17.42
CA THR A 337 -14.43 20.01 -16.39
C THR A 337 -14.75 18.59 -15.92
N PHE A 338 -13.79 17.91 -15.28
CA PHE A 338 -14.02 16.59 -14.67
C PHE A 338 -15.06 16.66 -13.54
N ARG A 339 -15.06 17.76 -12.78
CA ARG A 339 -16.05 18.03 -11.74
C ARG A 339 -17.45 18.22 -12.31
N THR A 340 -17.60 18.99 -13.39
CA THR A 340 -18.89 19.15 -14.07
C THR A 340 -19.43 17.81 -14.56
N ALA A 341 -18.61 16.99 -15.23
CA ALA A 341 -19.04 15.67 -15.70
C ALA A 341 -19.50 14.77 -14.54
N SER A 342 -18.80 14.81 -13.40
CA SER A 342 -19.18 14.07 -12.20
C SER A 342 -20.47 14.59 -11.56
N THR A 343 -20.68 15.91 -11.58
CA THR A 343 -21.91 16.54 -11.06
C THR A 343 -23.12 16.18 -11.92
N LEU A 344 -22.99 16.30 -13.24
CA LEU A 344 -24.02 15.89 -14.20
C LEU A 344 -24.36 14.40 -14.09
N SER A 345 -23.36 13.52 -13.93
CA SER A 345 -23.59 12.09 -13.71
C SER A 345 -24.41 11.83 -12.42
N LYS A 346 -24.09 12.52 -11.31
CA LYS A 346 -24.87 12.41 -10.06
C LYS A 346 -26.30 12.93 -10.24
N LEU A 347 -26.49 14.06 -10.90
CA LEU A 347 -27.81 14.62 -11.20
C LEU A 347 -28.64 13.66 -12.08
N PHE A 348 -28.05 13.14 -13.16
CA PHE A 348 -28.67 12.17 -14.04
C PHE A 348 -29.14 10.93 -13.26
N LYS A 349 -28.28 10.38 -12.39
CA LYS A 349 -28.62 9.21 -11.58
C LYS A 349 -29.83 9.47 -10.67
N ARG A 350 -29.86 10.62 -9.99
CA ARG A 350 -31.00 11.05 -9.14
C ARG A 350 -32.28 11.24 -9.95
N LEU A 351 -32.20 11.83 -11.15
CA LEU A 351 -33.37 12.00 -12.02
C LEU A 351 -33.90 10.66 -12.53
N LYS A 352 -33.00 9.73 -12.89
CA LYS A 352 -33.37 8.36 -13.31
C LYS A 352 -34.06 7.58 -12.19
N GLU A 353 -33.63 7.75 -10.94
CA GLU A 353 -34.29 7.16 -9.77
C GLU A 353 -35.71 7.72 -9.57
N LYS A 354 -35.91 9.03 -9.81
CA LYS A 354 -37.22 9.68 -9.69
C LYS A 354 -38.15 9.42 -10.89
N LYS A 355 -37.59 9.28 -12.09
CA LYS A 355 -38.31 9.15 -13.37
C LYS A 355 -37.77 7.94 -14.15
N PRO A 356 -38.01 6.70 -13.68
CA PRO A 356 -37.38 5.49 -14.24
C PRO A 356 -37.76 5.20 -15.70
N ASN A 357 -38.91 5.70 -16.16
CA ASN A 357 -39.41 5.48 -17.53
C ASN A 357 -39.01 6.58 -18.53
N ALA A 358 -38.36 7.66 -18.07
CA ALA A 358 -37.95 8.75 -18.95
C ALA A 358 -36.76 8.34 -19.83
N ARG A 359 -36.69 8.90 -21.05
CA ARG A 359 -35.58 8.60 -21.96
C ARG A 359 -34.28 9.20 -21.43
N SER A 360 -33.15 8.51 -21.65
CA SER A 360 -31.84 8.99 -21.20
C SER A 360 -31.51 10.39 -21.72
N GLU A 361 -31.87 10.72 -22.95
CA GLU A 361 -31.65 12.05 -23.53
C GLU A 361 -32.49 13.14 -22.85
N GLU A 362 -33.73 12.84 -22.48
CA GLU A 362 -34.60 13.78 -21.74
C GLU A 362 -34.02 14.06 -20.36
N LEU A 363 -33.60 13.02 -19.65
CA LEU A 363 -32.97 13.13 -18.33
C LEU A 363 -31.64 13.88 -18.38
N LEU A 364 -30.84 13.71 -19.44
CA LEU A 364 -29.59 14.46 -19.63
C LEU A 364 -29.84 15.93 -19.91
N ASN A 365 -30.81 16.25 -20.77
CA ASN A 365 -31.19 17.64 -21.01
C ASN A 365 -31.73 18.29 -19.74
N GLU A 366 -32.55 17.59 -18.96
CA GLU A 366 -33.05 18.10 -17.67
C GLU A 366 -31.91 18.30 -16.66
N ALA A 367 -30.98 17.35 -16.53
CA ALA A 367 -29.80 17.49 -15.68
C ALA A 367 -28.95 18.70 -16.08
N LEU A 368 -28.81 18.96 -17.38
CA LEU A 368 -28.09 20.13 -17.89
C LEU A 368 -28.82 21.43 -17.61
N VAL A 369 -30.13 21.48 -17.80
CA VAL A 369 -30.92 22.67 -17.48
C VAL A 369 -30.83 22.98 -15.99
N LEU A 370 -30.89 21.98 -15.11
CA LEU A 370 -30.69 22.16 -13.67
C LEU A 370 -29.28 22.69 -13.37
N PHE A 371 -28.24 22.07 -13.93
CA PHE A 371 -26.86 22.48 -13.71
C PHE A 371 -26.56 23.90 -14.22
N LEU A 372 -27.11 24.28 -15.38
CA LEU A 372 -26.93 25.62 -15.95
C LEU A 372 -27.86 26.66 -15.30
N GLY A 373 -29.03 26.23 -14.80
CA GLY A 373 -30.08 27.05 -14.21
C GLY A 373 -29.91 27.33 -12.72
N GLU A 374 -29.15 26.54 -11.96
CA GLU A 374 -28.78 26.85 -10.57
C GLU A 374 -27.85 28.07 -10.45
N GLU A 375 -27.19 28.52 -11.53
CA GLU A 375 -26.30 29.69 -11.51
C GLU A 375 -26.97 31.02 -11.88
N ASN A 376 -28.20 31.01 -12.41
CA ASN A 376 -28.93 32.26 -12.71
C ASN A 376 -29.70 32.84 -11.50
N GLU A 377 -29.65 32.18 -10.34
CA GLU A 377 -30.22 32.68 -9.08
C GLU A 377 -29.15 33.18 -8.08
N GLY A 378 -27.91 33.40 -8.53
CA GLY A 378 -26.83 34.00 -7.73
C GLY A 378 -26.49 35.42 -8.18
N HIS A 379 -27.30 36.39 -7.76
CA HIS A 379 -26.89 37.80 -7.62
C HIS A 379 -26.37 38.06 -6.22
#